data_AF-A0A1I6GHR9-F1
#
_entry.id   AF-A0A1I6GHR9-F1
#
_cell.length_a   1.000
_cell.length_b   1.000
_cell.length_c   1.000
_cell.angle_alpha   90.00
_cell.angle_beta   90.00
_cell.angle_gamma   90.00
#
_symmetry.space_group_name_H-M   'P 1'
#
loop_
_entity.id
_entity.type
_entity.pdbx_description
1 polymer ?
#
loop_
_entity_poly.entity_id
_entity_poly.type
_entity_poly.pdbx_seq_one_letter_code
_entity_poly.pdbx_strand_id
1 'polypeptide(L)'
;MRVEDLEESLDWYQTHLGYEEKGRWEADTFTNVYLGPEEMHEEGAMLELTYNHDDRTYEMGDAWGHIAVRVPEGELESSYQQLMDEGVEDYRDPESCGGRYAFVKDPDGHEIEIVKRDPDLGSKWSIDHTMIRVEDADEALGFWTRKFEYEHTGRWESDTFANYFVKPEGASDEAMAVELTYNYDGRTYDLGDAWGHLCVRADDLGDYWETLMEREAEDYRDPESCDNRYAFTKDQDGHEIEVLEPSDD
;
A
#
# COMPACT_ATOMS: atom_id res chain seq x y z
N MET A 1 -0.14 1.38 -7.76
CA MET A 1 1.11 2.08 -8.12
C MET A 1 1.11 2.27 -9.62
N ARG A 2 1.54 3.43 -10.13
CA ARG A 2 1.61 3.68 -11.57
C ARG A 2 3.00 3.34 -12.07
N VAL A 3 3.08 2.65 -13.21
CA VAL A 3 4.34 2.17 -13.78
C VAL A 3 4.52 2.67 -15.21
N GLU A 4 5.76 2.91 -15.63
CA GLU A 4 6.11 3.41 -16.96
C GLU A 4 6.35 2.27 -17.97
N ASP A 5 6.77 1.10 -17.52
CA ASP A 5 6.86 -0.13 -18.33
C ASP A 5 6.22 -1.31 -17.58
N LEU A 6 5.06 -1.75 -18.09
CA LEU A 6 4.31 -2.84 -17.48
C LEU A 6 5.05 -4.18 -17.58
N GLU A 7 5.73 -4.47 -18.69
CA GLU A 7 6.43 -5.75 -18.85
C GLU A 7 7.63 -5.84 -17.91
N GLU A 8 8.40 -4.76 -17.78
CA GLU A 8 9.53 -4.66 -16.85
C GLU A 8 9.07 -4.81 -15.39
N SER A 9 7.99 -4.11 -15.02
CA SER A 9 7.42 -4.22 -13.68
C SER A 9 6.94 -5.63 -13.37
N LEU A 10 6.18 -6.24 -14.29
CA LEU A 10 5.68 -7.61 -14.11
C LEU A 10 6.82 -8.62 -13.97
N ASP A 11 7.87 -8.53 -14.80
CA ASP A 11 9.05 -9.39 -14.69
C ASP A 11 9.75 -9.23 -13.35
N TRP A 12 9.91 -7.99 -12.86
CA TRP A 12 10.53 -7.70 -11.58
C TRP A 12 9.76 -8.34 -10.41
N TYR A 13 8.45 -8.09 -10.29
CA TYR A 13 7.63 -8.63 -9.20
C TYR A 13 7.51 -10.16 -9.26
N GLN A 14 7.40 -10.74 -10.46
CA GLN A 14 7.33 -12.19 -10.64
C GLN A 14 8.65 -12.88 -10.32
N THR A 15 9.78 -12.32 -10.78
CA THR A 15 11.09 -12.93 -10.59
C THR A 15 11.56 -12.83 -9.15
N HIS A 16 11.46 -11.64 -8.55
CA HIS A 16 12.11 -11.35 -7.28
C HIS A 16 11.23 -11.62 -6.07
N LEU A 17 9.91 -11.40 -6.19
CA LEU A 17 8.95 -11.63 -5.11
C LEU A 17 8.06 -12.85 -5.34
N GLY A 18 8.19 -13.54 -6.49
CA GLY A 18 7.36 -14.70 -6.82
C GLY A 18 5.88 -14.36 -6.94
N TYR A 19 5.55 -13.12 -7.29
CA TYR A 19 4.16 -12.70 -7.42
C TYR A 19 3.50 -13.35 -8.64
N GLU A 20 2.20 -13.59 -8.54
CA GLU A 20 1.35 -14.04 -9.62
C GLU A 20 0.30 -12.98 -9.95
N GLU A 21 -0.12 -12.95 -11.22
CA GLU A 21 -1.29 -12.17 -11.63
C GLU A 21 -2.57 -12.76 -11.02
N LYS A 22 -3.20 -11.98 -10.16
CA LYS A 22 -4.48 -12.29 -9.49
C LYS A 22 -5.68 -11.75 -10.26
N GLY A 23 -5.46 -10.75 -11.10
CA GLY A 23 -6.48 -10.20 -11.97
C GLY A 23 -5.90 -9.16 -12.93
N ARG A 24 -6.65 -8.88 -13.99
CA ARG A 24 -6.29 -7.88 -15.00
C ARG A 24 -7.51 -7.21 -15.55
N TRP A 25 -7.40 -5.90 -15.73
CA TRP A 25 -8.38 -5.09 -16.42
C TRP A 25 -7.71 -4.30 -17.54
N GLU A 26 -8.15 -4.53 -18.77
CA GLU A 26 -7.64 -3.83 -19.96
C GLU A 26 -8.70 -2.84 -20.45
N ALA A 27 -8.40 -1.55 -20.35
CA ALA A 27 -9.16 -0.48 -20.97
C ALA A 27 -8.43 0.06 -22.21
N ASP A 28 -9.10 0.91 -22.98
CA ASP A 28 -8.48 1.53 -24.17
C ASP A 28 -7.26 2.40 -23.80
N THR A 29 -7.30 3.07 -22.64
CA THR A 29 -6.30 4.07 -22.24
C THR A 29 -5.36 3.62 -21.14
N PHE A 30 -5.65 2.53 -20.44
CA PHE A 30 -4.82 2.01 -19.37
C PHE A 30 -5.01 0.50 -19.17
N THR A 31 -4.05 -0.13 -18.51
CA THR A 31 -4.12 -1.51 -18.04
C THR A 31 -3.87 -1.54 -16.54
N ASN A 32 -4.74 -2.22 -15.79
CA ASN A 32 -4.52 -2.57 -14.40
C ASN A 32 -4.16 -4.05 -14.26
N VAL A 33 -3.16 -4.37 -13.45
CA VAL A 33 -2.79 -5.75 -13.11
C VAL A 33 -2.68 -5.86 -11.59
N TYR A 34 -3.39 -6.82 -11.01
CA TYR A 34 -3.34 -7.13 -9.59
C TYR A 34 -2.37 -8.28 -9.34
N LEU A 35 -1.46 -8.10 -8.40
CA LEU A 35 -0.37 -9.03 -8.11
C LEU A 35 -0.34 -9.39 -6.62
N GLY A 36 0.14 -10.59 -6.33
CA GLY A 36 0.44 -11.03 -4.97
C GLY A 36 1.07 -12.42 -4.95
N PRO A 37 1.53 -12.93 -3.80
CA PRO A 37 2.12 -14.26 -3.71
C PRO A 37 1.13 -15.36 -4.14
N GLU A 38 1.62 -16.54 -4.52
CA GLU A 38 0.77 -17.68 -4.90
C GLU A 38 -0.29 -17.97 -3.83
N GLU A 39 0.15 -18.16 -2.58
CA GLU A 39 -0.71 -18.34 -1.42
C GLU A 39 -1.01 -16.97 -0.75
N MET A 40 -2.25 -16.51 -0.88
CA MET A 40 -2.75 -15.30 -0.21
C MET A 40 -3.83 -15.65 0.80
N HIS A 41 -3.79 -14.98 1.96
CA HIS A 41 -4.92 -14.92 2.88
C HIS A 41 -6.09 -14.15 2.22
N GLU A 42 -7.33 -14.48 2.56
CA GLU A 42 -8.53 -13.84 1.97
C GLU A 42 -8.64 -12.33 2.30
N GLU A 43 -8.01 -11.91 3.39
CA GLU A 43 -7.88 -10.50 3.82
C GLU A 43 -6.53 -9.88 3.42
N GLY A 44 -5.67 -10.61 2.71
CA GLY A 44 -4.38 -10.11 2.25
C GLY A 44 -4.54 -9.09 1.12
N ALA A 45 -3.81 -7.97 1.20
CA ALA A 45 -3.85 -6.96 0.14
C ALA A 45 -3.10 -7.41 -1.11
N MET A 46 -3.61 -7.00 -2.27
CA MET A 46 -2.96 -7.14 -3.57
C MET A 46 -2.25 -5.84 -3.94
N LEU A 47 -1.16 -5.98 -4.70
CA LEU A 47 -0.53 -4.85 -5.38
C LEU A 47 -1.24 -4.61 -6.72
N GLU A 48 -1.85 -3.44 -6.90
CA GLU A 48 -2.34 -3.01 -8.21
C GLU A 48 -1.27 -2.18 -8.93
N LEU A 49 -0.89 -2.60 -10.13
CA LEU A 49 -0.11 -1.82 -11.08
C LEU A 49 -1.01 -1.20 -12.14
N THR A 50 -0.87 0.10 -12.38
CA THR A 50 -1.57 0.84 -13.43
C THR A 50 -0.57 1.33 -14.47
N TYR A 51 -0.71 0.86 -15.71
CA TYR A 51 0.05 1.34 -16.86
C TYR A 51 -0.85 2.17 -17.78
N ASN A 52 -0.51 3.44 -18.00
CA ASN A 52 -1.23 4.32 -18.92
C ASN A 52 -0.64 4.20 -20.34
N HIS A 53 -1.48 4.06 -21.36
CA HIS A 53 -1.06 3.78 -22.75
C HIS A 53 -0.56 5.01 -23.52
N ASP A 54 -0.02 6.01 -22.82
CA ASP A 54 0.37 7.31 -23.39
C ASP A 54 1.82 7.71 -23.08
N ASP A 55 2.66 6.74 -22.69
CA ASP A 55 4.11 6.90 -22.45
C ASP A 55 4.44 8.03 -21.46
N ARG A 56 3.51 8.33 -20.55
CA ARG A 56 3.72 9.35 -19.52
C ARG A 56 4.73 8.86 -18.49
N THR A 57 5.42 9.82 -17.89
CA THR A 57 6.32 9.60 -16.75
C THR A 57 5.72 10.17 -15.48
N TYR A 58 6.10 9.63 -14.32
CA TYR A 58 5.51 10.03 -13.05
C TYR A 58 6.48 10.78 -12.13
N GLU A 59 5.94 11.68 -11.32
CA GLU A 59 6.62 12.32 -10.21
C GLU A 59 6.33 11.53 -8.93
N MET A 60 7.37 11.03 -8.26
CA MET A 60 7.21 10.16 -7.08
C MET A 60 6.52 10.85 -5.89
N GLY A 61 6.72 12.16 -5.75
CA GLY A 61 6.33 12.89 -4.54
C GLY A 61 7.13 12.46 -3.31
N ASP A 62 6.70 12.91 -2.14
CA ASP A 62 7.21 12.49 -0.84
C ASP A 62 6.11 12.27 0.21
N ALA A 63 4.83 12.25 -0.18
CA ALA A 63 3.72 11.93 0.72
C ALA A 63 3.59 10.42 0.96
N TRP A 64 3.70 9.60 -0.08
CA TRP A 64 3.73 8.15 0.07
C TRP A 64 5.15 7.67 0.36
N GLY A 65 5.29 6.73 1.29
CA GLY A 65 6.57 6.15 1.68
C GLY A 65 6.92 4.94 0.82
N HIS A 66 6.19 3.85 1.06
CA HIS A 66 6.54 2.53 0.57
C HIS A 66 5.36 1.56 0.72
N ILE A 67 5.46 0.41 0.05
CA ILE A 67 4.80 -0.81 0.52
C ILE A 67 5.82 -1.67 1.27
N ALA A 68 5.36 -2.44 2.24
CA ALA A 68 6.19 -3.38 2.97
C ALA A 68 5.75 -4.81 2.70
N VAL A 69 6.71 -5.71 2.47
CA VAL A 69 6.49 -7.13 2.24
C VAL A 69 7.11 -7.98 3.33
N ARG A 70 6.42 -9.05 3.70
CA ARG A 70 6.80 -9.91 4.82
C ARG A 70 7.91 -10.87 4.44
N VAL A 71 8.82 -11.13 5.38
CA VAL A 71 9.70 -12.30 5.36
C VAL A 71 9.66 -12.99 6.73
N PRO A 72 9.90 -14.31 6.80
CA PRO A 72 9.98 -15.02 8.07
C PRO A 72 11.03 -14.42 9.02
N GLU A 73 10.75 -14.45 10.33
CA GLU A 73 11.73 -14.07 11.36
C GLU A 73 13.01 -14.89 11.20
N GLY A 74 14.15 -14.21 11.07
CA GLY A 74 15.46 -14.82 10.82
C GLY A 74 15.82 -15.02 9.35
N GLU A 75 14.96 -14.63 8.40
CA GLU A 75 15.23 -14.69 6.95
C GLU A 75 15.49 -13.33 6.30
N LEU A 76 15.51 -12.22 7.06
CA LEU A 76 15.70 -10.88 6.52
C LEU A 76 16.98 -10.76 5.71
N GLU A 77 18.12 -11.15 6.29
CA GLU A 77 19.42 -11.02 5.65
C GLU A 77 19.56 -11.92 4.43
N SER A 78 19.07 -13.17 4.52
CA SER A 78 19.11 -14.10 3.38
C SER A 78 18.18 -13.69 2.25
N SER A 79 17.02 -13.12 2.57
CA SER A 79 16.06 -12.65 1.56
C SER A 79 16.56 -11.38 0.87
N TYR A 80 17.18 -10.46 1.61
CA TYR A 80 17.86 -9.32 1.00
C TYR A 80 19.02 -9.76 0.09
N GLN A 81 19.86 -10.68 0.56
CA GLN A 81 20.98 -11.18 -0.24
C GLN A 81 20.51 -11.92 -1.50
N GLN A 82 19.39 -12.65 -1.44
CA GLN A 82 18.77 -13.26 -2.61
C GLN A 82 18.47 -12.22 -3.69
N LEU A 83 17.83 -11.10 -3.32
CA LEU A 83 17.50 -10.02 -4.26
C LEU A 83 18.77 -9.43 -4.90
N MET A 84 19.83 -9.24 -4.11
CA MET A 84 21.12 -8.76 -4.62
C MET A 84 21.76 -9.74 -5.61
N ASP A 85 21.71 -11.04 -5.30
CA ASP A 85 22.23 -12.10 -6.16
C ASP A 85 21.45 -12.22 -7.48
N GLU A 86 20.16 -11.86 -7.46
CA GLU A 86 19.27 -11.79 -8.63
C GLU A 86 19.38 -10.48 -9.41
N GLY A 87 20.14 -9.50 -8.91
CA GLY A 87 20.45 -8.25 -9.62
C GLY A 87 19.56 -7.05 -9.29
N VAL A 88 18.74 -7.14 -8.24
CA VAL A 88 18.00 -5.98 -7.70
C VAL A 88 18.99 -4.93 -7.18
N GLU A 89 18.70 -3.65 -7.39
CA GLU A 89 19.56 -2.56 -6.93
C GLU A 89 19.66 -2.49 -5.40
N ASP A 90 20.89 -2.42 -4.89
CA ASP A 90 21.18 -2.21 -3.47
C ASP A 90 20.75 -0.80 -3.03
N TYR A 91 19.99 -0.69 -1.93
CA TYR A 91 19.46 0.59 -1.48
C TYR A 91 19.61 0.84 0.03
N ARG A 92 18.86 0.12 0.88
CA ARG A 92 19.05 0.19 2.35
C ARG A 92 19.10 -1.21 2.92
N ASP A 93 20.31 -1.71 3.09
CA ASP A 93 20.55 -3.06 3.63
C ASP A 93 20.08 -3.21 5.11
N PRO A 94 19.95 -4.46 5.60
CA PRO A 94 19.56 -4.72 6.98
C PRO A 94 20.47 -4.08 8.03
N GLU A 95 21.79 -4.07 7.85
CA GLU A 95 22.76 -3.49 8.81
C GLU A 95 22.54 -1.98 8.95
N SER A 96 22.39 -1.28 7.82
CA SER A 96 22.06 0.14 7.74
C SER A 96 20.73 0.48 8.43
N CYS A 97 19.82 -0.48 8.52
CA CYS A 97 18.52 -0.37 9.17
C CYS A 97 18.47 -0.96 10.60
N GLY A 98 19.64 -1.30 11.17
CA GLY A 98 19.77 -1.82 12.53
C GLY A 98 19.27 -3.26 12.70
N GLY A 99 19.23 -4.06 11.63
CA GLY A 99 18.83 -5.46 11.60
C GLY A 99 17.33 -5.71 11.76
N ARG A 100 16.50 -4.69 11.51
CA ARG A 100 15.04 -4.75 11.73
C ARG A 100 14.23 -4.93 10.47
N TYR A 101 14.67 -4.30 9.39
CA TYR A 101 14.06 -4.29 8.06
C TYR A 101 15.13 -3.96 7.03
N ALA A 102 14.78 -3.96 5.75
CA ALA A 102 15.61 -3.48 4.65
C ALA A 102 14.74 -2.84 3.58
N PHE A 103 15.33 -2.18 2.59
CA PHE A 103 14.59 -1.67 1.44
C PHE A 103 15.30 -1.96 0.13
N VAL A 104 14.49 -2.26 -0.88
CA VAL A 104 14.87 -2.23 -2.29
C VAL A 104 13.94 -1.27 -3.03
N LYS A 105 14.18 -1.08 -4.32
CA LYS A 105 13.28 -0.32 -5.20
C LYS A 105 12.81 -1.19 -6.37
N ASP A 106 11.58 -0.95 -6.78
CA ASP A 106 11.07 -1.49 -8.05
C ASP A 106 11.64 -0.68 -9.25
N PRO A 107 11.36 -1.08 -10.51
CA PRO A 107 11.93 -0.43 -11.69
C PRO A 107 11.62 1.07 -11.81
N ASP A 108 10.44 1.49 -11.36
CA ASP A 108 10.01 2.90 -11.36
C ASP A 108 10.52 3.68 -10.13
N GLY A 109 11.19 3.00 -9.20
CA GLY A 109 11.84 3.60 -8.04
C GLY A 109 10.97 3.66 -6.78
N HIS A 110 9.81 2.99 -6.76
CA HIS A 110 8.99 2.87 -5.56
C HIS A 110 9.72 2.04 -4.52
N GLU A 111 9.67 2.50 -3.26
CA GLU A 111 10.34 1.82 -2.17
C GLU A 111 9.54 0.58 -1.71
N ILE A 112 10.24 -0.55 -1.62
CA ILE A 112 9.71 -1.82 -1.11
C ILE A 112 10.45 -2.17 0.17
N GLU A 113 9.79 -2.02 1.32
CA GLU A 113 10.33 -2.43 2.61
C GLU A 113 10.25 -3.95 2.75
N ILE A 114 11.30 -4.56 3.27
CA ILE A 114 11.33 -5.98 3.63
C ILE A 114 11.31 -6.05 5.15
N VAL A 115 10.19 -6.51 5.69
CA VAL A 115 9.97 -6.59 7.14
C VAL A 115 9.86 -8.01 7.60
N LYS A 116 10.56 -8.32 8.70
CA LYS A 116 10.44 -9.63 9.33
C LYS A 116 9.16 -9.73 10.15
N ARG A 117 8.47 -10.86 10.03
CA ARG A 117 7.28 -11.22 10.79
C ARG A 117 7.38 -12.65 11.28
N ASP A 118 6.61 -12.99 12.30
CA ASP A 118 6.45 -14.38 12.70
C ASP A 118 5.96 -15.18 11.46
N PRO A 119 6.58 -16.32 11.13
CA PRO A 119 6.22 -17.11 9.94
C PRO A 119 4.75 -17.54 9.88
N ASP A 120 4.06 -17.58 11.03
CA ASP A 120 2.64 -17.90 11.10
C ASP A 120 1.74 -16.69 10.77
N LEU A 121 2.30 -15.49 10.57
CA LEU A 121 1.58 -14.22 10.32
C LEU A 121 1.66 -13.77 8.85
N GLY A 122 1.37 -14.71 7.95
CA GLY A 122 1.28 -14.46 6.51
C GLY A 122 2.40 -15.06 5.68
N SER A 123 2.11 -15.25 4.40
CA SER A 123 3.06 -15.83 3.45
C SER A 123 4.24 -14.89 3.20
N LYS A 124 5.41 -15.47 2.90
CA LYS A 124 6.57 -14.72 2.44
C LYS A 124 6.18 -13.87 1.23
N TRP A 125 6.63 -12.62 1.22
CA TRP A 125 6.33 -11.57 0.26
C TRP A 125 4.90 -11.03 0.25
N SER A 126 3.99 -11.52 1.10
CA SER A 126 2.69 -10.85 1.29
C SER A 126 2.87 -9.43 1.82
N ILE A 127 1.95 -8.53 1.46
CA ILE A 127 2.00 -7.13 1.88
C ILE A 127 1.66 -7.02 3.37
N ASP A 128 2.54 -6.40 4.13
CA ASP A 128 2.39 -6.15 5.57
C ASP A 128 1.68 -4.83 5.86
N HIS A 129 2.18 -3.76 5.24
CA HIS A 129 1.61 -2.43 5.37
C HIS A 129 1.95 -1.58 4.16
N THR A 130 1.21 -0.48 4.01
CA THR A 130 1.58 0.63 3.14
C THR A 130 1.76 1.86 3.99
N MET A 131 2.76 2.68 3.69
CA MET A 131 3.10 3.85 4.49
C MET A 131 2.74 5.15 3.79
N ILE A 132 1.95 5.99 4.46
CA ILE A 132 1.67 7.36 4.07
C ILE A 132 2.16 8.32 5.15
N ARG A 133 2.70 9.46 4.73
CA ARG A 133 3.12 10.52 5.64
C ARG A 133 1.95 11.45 5.88
N VAL A 134 1.81 11.90 7.12
CA VAL A 134 0.69 12.76 7.55
C VAL A 134 1.21 14.03 8.19
N GLU A 135 0.46 15.13 8.03
CA GLU A 135 0.85 16.44 8.58
C GLU A 135 0.35 16.63 10.03
N ASP A 136 -0.69 15.91 10.43
CA ASP A 136 -1.20 15.87 11.80
C ASP A 136 -1.64 14.44 12.16
N ALA A 137 -0.98 13.85 13.17
CA ALA A 137 -1.25 12.48 13.59
C ALA A 137 -2.64 12.29 14.20
N ASP A 138 -3.17 13.28 14.93
CA ASP A 138 -4.48 13.18 15.59
C ASP A 138 -5.62 13.28 14.55
N GLU A 139 -5.46 14.15 13.54
CA GLU A 139 -6.41 14.22 12.42
C GLU A 139 -6.40 12.92 11.61
N ALA A 140 -5.22 12.42 11.25
CA ALA A 140 -5.07 11.18 10.50
C ALA A 140 -5.64 9.95 11.25
N LEU A 141 -5.28 9.76 12.52
CA LEU A 141 -5.87 8.70 13.35
C LEU A 141 -7.38 8.86 13.47
N GLY A 142 -7.84 10.10 13.61
CA GLY A 142 -9.26 10.42 13.68
C GLY A 142 -10.02 10.15 12.38
N PHE A 143 -9.37 10.26 11.21
CA PHE A 143 -9.93 9.88 9.92
C PHE A 143 -10.15 8.37 9.86
N TRP A 144 -9.09 7.58 10.05
CA TRP A 144 -9.16 6.12 9.98
C TRP A 144 -10.12 5.53 11.02
N THR A 145 -10.06 5.99 12.27
CA THR A 145 -10.91 5.46 13.34
C THR A 145 -12.38 5.85 13.20
N ARG A 146 -12.69 7.09 12.82
CA ARG A 146 -14.10 7.56 12.82
C ARG A 146 -14.80 7.37 11.49
N LYS A 147 -14.08 7.39 10.37
CA LYS A 147 -14.67 7.25 9.02
C LYS A 147 -14.73 5.78 8.63
N PHE A 148 -13.63 5.05 8.82
CA PHE A 148 -13.46 3.67 8.35
C PHE A 148 -13.60 2.60 9.44
N GLU A 149 -13.75 2.98 10.71
CA GLU A 149 -13.76 2.04 11.86
C GLU A 149 -12.49 1.19 11.96
N TYR A 150 -11.35 1.77 11.59
CA TYR A 150 -10.06 1.14 11.79
C TYR A 150 -9.61 1.29 13.24
N GLU A 151 -8.94 0.27 13.78
CA GLU A 151 -8.33 0.29 15.08
C GLU A 151 -6.81 0.51 15.01
N HIS A 152 -6.26 1.13 16.05
CA HIS A 152 -4.82 1.33 16.19
C HIS A 152 -4.16 0.04 16.72
N THR A 153 -3.34 -0.58 15.89
CA THR A 153 -2.75 -1.91 16.14
C THR A 153 -1.28 -1.86 16.54
N GLY A 154 -0.59 -0.74 16.29
CA GLY A 154 0.82 -0.61 16.64
C GLY A 154 1.31 0.83 16.62
N ARG A 155 2.33 1.11 17.43
CA ARG A 155 3.03 2.39 17.44
C ARG A 155 4.52 2.16 17.55
N TRP A 156 5.29 2.92 16.77
CA TRP A 156 6.72 3.04 16.94
C TRP A 156 7.08 4.53 17.01
N GLU A 157 8.05 4.87 17.85
CA GLU A 157 8.39 6.27 18.11
C GLU A 157 9.91 6.45 18.18
N SER A 158 10.36 7.53 17.56
CA SER A 158 11.73 8.05 17.58
C SER A 158 11.74 9.46 18.16
N ASP A 159 12.93 10.06 18.24
CA ASP A 159 13.11 11.46 18.65
C ASP A 159 12.59 12.46 17.59
N THR A 160 12.42 12.04 16.34
CA THR A 160 12.07 12.94 15.22
C THR A 160 10.76 12.60 14.51
N PHE A 161 10.18 11.43 14.76
CA PHE A 161 8.92 10.99 14.14
C PHE A 161 8.25 9.88 14.94
N ALA A 162 6.96 9.65 14.67
CA ALA A 162 6.21 8.48 15.11
C ALA A 162 5.47 7.82 13.95
N ASN A 163 5.36 6.50 14.03
CA ASN A 163 4.58 5.68 13.12
C ASN A 163 3.40 5.11 13.90
N TYR A 164 2.22 5.16 13.29
CA TYR A 164 1.00 4.56 13.81
C TYR A 164 0.46 3.57 12.80
N PHE A 165 0.13 2.36 13.23
CA PHE A 165 -0.42 1.33 12.37
C PHE A 165 -1.91 1.19 12.66
N VAL A 166 -2.72 1.23 11.62
CA VAL A 166 -4.18 1.05 11.71
C VAL A 166 -4.64 -0.06 10.75
N LYS A 167 -5.64 -0.83 11.18
CA LYS A 167 -6.27 -1.91 10.41
C LYS A 167 -7.79 -1.86 10.61
N PRO A 168 -8.61 -2.45 9.71
CA PRO A 168 -10.03 -2.65 10.00
C PRO A 168 -10.21 -3.37 11.35
N GLU A 169 -11.22 -2.99 12.13
CA GLU A 169 -11.52 -3.65 13.40
C GLU A 169 -11.71 -5.16 13.21
N GLY A 170 -10.95 -5.97 13.96
CA GLY A 170 -11.07 -7.42 13.91
C GLY A 170 -10.44 -8.09 12.69
N ALA A 171 -9.70 -7.33 11.85
CA ALA A 171 -8.94 -7.89 10.75
C ALA A 171 -7.87 -8.89 11.22
N SER A 172 -7.52 -9.83 10.36
CA SER A 172 -6.48 -10.82 10.63
C SER A 172 -5.09 -10.18 10.69
N ASP A 173 -4.12 -10.92 11.24
CA ASP A 173 -2.74 -10.45 11.30
C ASP A 173 -2.13 -10.31 9.89
N GLU A 174 -2.63 -11.08 8.93
CA GLU A 174 -2.26 -11.07 7.51
C GLU A 174 -2.84 -9.89 6.73
N ALA A 175 -3.91 -9.25 7.20
CA ALA A 175 -4.44 -8.04 6.60
C ALA A 175 -3.38 -6.94 6.57
N MET A 176 -3.35 -6.15 5.50
CA MET A 176 -2.42 -5.03 5.37
C MET A 176 -2.79 -3.90 6.35
N ALA A 177 -1.81 -3.38 7.08
CA ALA A 177 -1.99 -2.16 7.87
C ALA A 177 -1.73 -0.89 7.03
N VAL A 178 -2.36 0.21 7.42
CA VAL A 178 -1.92 1.55 6.99
C VAL A 178 -0.97 2.07 8.05
N GLU A 179 0.26 2.36 7.65
CA GLU A 179 1.25 3.04 8.48
C GLU A 179 1.16 4.55 8.24
N LEU A 180 0.82 5.30 9.29
CA LEU A 180 0.79 6.75 9.32
C LEU A 180 2.09 7.26 9.92
N THR A 181 2.95 7.88 9.11
CA THR A 181 4.21 8.45 9.57
C THR A 181 4.09 9.96 9.79
N TYR A 182 4.18 10.38 11.05
CA TYR A 182 4.17 11.79 11.44
C TYR A 182 5.57 12.28 11.83
N ASN A 183 6.11 13.22 11.05
CA ASN A 183 7.39 13.88 11.35
C ASN A 183 7.16 15.13 12.22
N TYR A 184 7.93 15.28 13.30
CA TYR A 184 7.70 16.31 14.32
C TYR A 184 8.13 17.73 13.92
N ASP A 185 8.61 17.93 12.69
CA ASP A 185 9.12 19.20 12.22
C ASP A 185 8.10 20.05 11.45
N GLY A 186 6.85 19.58 11.35
CA GLY A 186 5.76 20.32 10.73
C GLY A 186 5.95 20.54 9.23
N ARG A 187 6.67 19.62 8.57
CA ARG A 187 6.80 19.59 7.11
C ARG A 187 5.46 19.22 6.46
N THR A 188 5.30 19.67 5.23
CA THR A 188 4.22 19.28 4.32
C THR A 188 4.77 18.37 3.23
N TYR A 189 3.91 17.61 2.57
CA TYR A 189 4.33 16.64 1.56
C TYR A 189 3.74 16.93 0.18
N ASP A 190 4.46 16.52 -0.85
CA ASP A 190 3.99 16.50 -2.23
C ASP A 190 3.47 15.09 -2.55
N LEU A 191 2.23 15.01 -3.04
CA LEU A 191 1.62 13.72 -3.38
C LEU A 191 2.29 13.06 -4.59
N GLY A 192 2.89 13.85 -5.49
CA GLY A 192 3.29 13.37 -6.80
C GLY A 192 2.12 12.77 -7.58
N ASP A 193 2.46 11.93 -8.56
CA ASP A 193 1.50 11.12 -9.31
C ASP A 193 2.01 9.70 -9.63
N ALA A 194 3.12 9.24 -9.05
CA ALA A 194 3.53 7.84 -9.17
C ALA A 194 2.64 6.90 -8.33
N TRP A 195 2.26 7.34 -7.13
CA TRP A 195 1.34 6.61 -6.27
C TRP A 195 -0.11 6.82 -6.71
N GLY A 196 -0.88 5.73 -6.71
CA GLY A 196 -2.28 5.72 -7.12
C GLY A 196 -3.19 6.09 -5.97
N HIS A 197 -3.55 5.08 -5.19
CA HIS A 197 -4.48 5.16 -4.07
C HIS A 197 -4.30 3.95 -3.15
N LEU A 198 -4.94 3.99 -1.99
CA LEU A 198 -5.14 2.84 -1.10
C LEU A 198 -6.57 2.37 -1.25
N CYS A 199 -6.77 1.06 -1.44
CA CYS A 199 -8.09 0.46 -1.57
C CYS A 199 -8.57 -0.12 -0.23
N VAL A 200 -9.83 0.15 0.11
CA VAL A 200 -10.58 -0.43 1.23
C VAL A 200 -11.71 -1.26 0.67
N ARG A 201 -11.78 -2.52 1.13
CA ARG A 201 -12.86 -3.43 0.79
C ARG A 201 -14.15 -3.06 1.53
N ALA A 202 -15.25 -2.96 0.81
CA ALA A 202 -16.60 -2.88 1.34
C ALA A 202 -17.38 -4.16 1.01
N ASP A 203 -18.27 -4.57 1.92
CA ASP A 203 -19.21 -5.68 1.65
C ASP A 203 -20.41 -5.22 0.81
N ASP A 204 -20.81 -3.95 0.94
CA ASP A 204 -21.83 -3.28 0.13
C ASP A 204 -21.36 -1.84 -0.10
N LEU A 205 -21.09 -1.48 -1.35
CA LEU A 205 -20.53 -0.16 -1.67
C LEU A 205 -21.48 0.99 -1.32
N GLY A 206 -22.79 0.80 -1.50
CA GLY A 206 -23.81 1.83 -1.31
C GLY A 206 -23.94 2.20 0.17
N ASP A 207 -24.14 1.19 1.02
CA ASP A 207 -24.28 1.37 2.47
C ASP A 207 -22.97 1.89 3.09
N TYR A 208 -21.81 1.41 2.61
CA TYR A 208 -20.50 1.89 3.07
C TYR A 208 -20.28 3.36 2.70
N TRP A 209 -20.64 3.75 1.47
CA TRP A 209 -20.51 5.13 1.02
C TRP A 209 -21.47 6.07 1.76
N GLU A 210 -22.73 5.68 1.97
CA GLU A 210 -23.68 6.47 2.78
C GLU A 210 -23.13 6.69 4.20
N THR A 211 -22.56 5.65 4.80
CA THR A 211 -21.90 5.72 6.11
C THR A 211 -20.73 6.72 6.11
N LEU A 212 -19.88 6.72 5.07
CA LEU A 212 -18.79 7.68 4.93
C LEU A 212 -19.31 9.12 4.81
N MET A 213 -20.39 9.35 4.06
CA MET A 213 -21.02 10.67 3.92
C MET A 213 -21.66 11.16 5.22
N GLU A 214 -22.36 10.29 5.96
CA GLU A 214 -22.88 10.61 7.30
C GLU A 214 -21.76 10.97 8.27
N ARG A 215 -20.62 10.30 8.13
CA ARG A 215 -19.41 10.57 8.91
C ARG A 215 -18.65 11.79 8.41
N GLU A 216 -19.09 12.50 7.37
CA GLU A 216 -18.44 13.67 6.77
C GLU A 216 -17.05 13.36 6.17
N ALA A 217 -16.88 12.21 5.50
CA ALA A 217 -15.73 12.00 4.61
C ALA A 217 -15.84 12.91 3.38
N GLU A 218 -14.73 13.14 2.67
CA GLU A 218 -14.74 13.97 1.46
C GLU A 218 -15.52 13.28 0.33
N ASP A 219 -16.51 13.98 -0.22
CA ASP A 219 -17.24 13.55 -1.42
C ASP A 219 -16.41 13.91 -2.67
N TYR A 220 -15.66 12.94 -3.19
CA TYR A 220 -14.73 13.16 -4.32
C TYR A 220 -15.19 12.47 -5.61
N ARG A 221 -15.29 11.13 -5.64
CA ARG A 221 -15.90 10.39 -6.75
C ARG A 221 -16.89 9.38 -6.18
N ASP A 222 -18.16 9.74 -6.20
CA ASP A 222 -19.24 8.90 -5.68
C ASP A 222 -19.43 7.60 -6.50
N PRO A 223 -20.15 6.59 -5.96
CA PRO A 223 -20.43 5.35 -6.68
C PRO A 223 -21.09 5.58 -8.04
N GLU A 224 -22.05 6.51 -8.15
CA GLU A 224 -22.78 6.77 -9.41
C GLU A 224 -21.84 7.24 -10.53
N SER A 225 -20.84 8.06 -10.19
CA SER A 225 -19.81 8.56 -11.10
C SER A 225 -18.81 7.48 -11.53
N CYS A 226 -18.79 6.36 -10.82
CA CYS A 226 -17.87 5.24 -10.98
C CYS A 226 -18.58 3.93 -11.40
N ASP A 227 -19.70 4.06 -12.13
CA ASP A 227 -20.54 2.95 -12.61
C ASP A 227 -21.06 2.02 -11.49
N ASN A 228 -21.10 2.49 -10.24
CA ASN A 228 -21.38 1.73 -9.03
C ASN A 228 -20.47 0.51 -8.81
N ARG A 229 -19.21 0.58 -9.26
CA ARG A 229 -18.22 -0.47 -9.04
C ARG A 229 -17.27 -0.16 -7.87
N TYR A 230 -17.00 1.12 -7.66
CA TYR A 230 -16.13 1.64 -6.61
C TYR A 230 -16.49 3.10 -6.34
N ALA A 231 -15.87 3.70 -5.34
CA ALA A 231 -15.93 5.13 -5.06
C ALA A 231 -14.57 5.62 -4.53
N PHE A 232 -14.35 6.93 -4.53
CA PHE A 232 -13.16 7.51 -3.94
C PHE A 232 -13.52 8.65 -2.98
N THR A 233 -12.85 8.63 -1.83
CA THR A 233 -12.74 9.76 -0.91
C THR A 233 -11.27 10.16 -0.78
N LYS A 234 -10.99 11.19 0.03
CA LYS A 234 -9.65 11.64 0.37
C LYS A 234 -9.50 11.78 1.87
N ASP A 235 -8.29 11.49 2.36
CA ASP A 235 -7.92 11.83 3.72
C ASP A 235 -7.64 13.35 3.86
N GLN A 236 -7.34 13.79 5.09
CA GLN A 236 -7.07 15.19 5.41
C GLN A 236 -5.87 15.79 4.65
N ASP A 237 -4.93 14.94 4.20
CA ASP A 237 -3.71 15.34 3.49
C ASP A 237 -3.84 15.14 1.97
N GLY A 238 -4.99 14.67 1.49
CA GLY A 238 -5.33 14.52 0.07
C GLY A 238 -5.00 13.15 -0.53
N HIS A 239 -4.58 12.16 0.27
CA HIS A 239 -4.38 10.79 -0.20
C HIS A 239 -5.70 10.19 -0.66
N GLU A 240 -5.72 9.63 -1.87
CA GLU A 240 -6.91 8.99 -2.42
C GLU A 240 -7.15 7.62 -1.79
N ILE A 241 -8.36 7.43 -1.27
CA ILE A 241 -8.83 6.16 -0.70
C ILE A 241 -9.97 5.64 -1.58
N GLU A 242 -9.73 4.52 -2.25
CA GLU A 242 -10.76 3.79 -2.99
C GLU A 242 -11.59 2.94 -2.03
N VAL A 243 -12.91 2.95 -2.20
CA VAL A 243 -13.82 1.99 -1.60
C VAL A 243 -14.32 1.09 -2.71
N LEU A 244 -14.03 -0.20 -2.59
CA LEU A 244 -14.32 -1.20 -3.61
C LEU A 244 -15.17 -2.31 -3.00
N GLU A 245 -16.27 -2.65 -3.68
CA GLU A 245 -16.97 -3.91 -3.44
C GLU A 245 -16.39 -4.96 -4.40
N PRO A 246 -15.70 -6.00 -3.90
CA PRO A 246 -15.10 -7.01 -4.76
C PRO A 246 -16.18 -7.71 -5.59
N SER A 247 -15.97 -7.85 -6.89
CA SER A 247 -16.84 -8.68 -7.72
C SER A 247 -16.61 -10.16 -7.43
N ASP A 248 -17.68 -10.95 -7.37
CA ASP A 248 -17.64 -12.42 -7.28
C ASP A 248 -17.12 -13.10 -8.57
N ASP A 249 -16.87 -12.33 -9.64
CA ASP A 249 -16.51 -12.79 -10.99
C ASP A 249 -15.10 -12.36 -11.43
#